data_AF-A0A2G8RIQ2-F1
#
_entry.id   AF-A0A2G8RIQ2-F1
#
_cell.length_a   1.000
_cell.length_b   1.000
_cell.length_c   1.000
_cell.angle_alpha   90.00
_cell.angle_beta   90.00
_cell.angle_gamma   90.00
#
_symmetry.space_group_name_H-M   'P 1'
#
loop_
_entity.id
_entity.type
_entity.pdbx_description
1 polymer ?
#
loop_
_entity_poly.entity_id
_entity_poly.type
_entity_poly.pdbx_seq_one_letter_code
_entity_poly.pdbx_strand_id
1 'polypeptide(L)'
;MTFGMHPRRWNVSIFDLYSLAAENHPTRMTAELMQIFLPNVNLEISVDAADHAEAKRLLDILKVMIYLNGVQPTITPFATSHSLNDYAGINSRSSSQLCEKLPEGMRSGITAKDSRVEGWPNELVFSVLRGNSELYSNEIDADAFTQATEAVTVWRKIETQYGKASILRAALAKAPLMPDRSSSILHIWQALETVFGKGPELSFRMSITLAELCGPVASRAETYAKAKKSYHDRSRITHGKVDFADDEQWVRAWDLLVEAIRAILHREAIPSEDDLFSDLLSR
;
A
#
# COMPACT_ATOMS: atom_id res chain seq x y z
N MET A 1 -11.46 -11.41 -11.13
CA MET A 1 -10.17 -10.88 -10.66
C MET A 1 -9.93 -11.51 -9.33
N THR A 2 -8.90 -12.33 -9.24
CA THR A 2 -8.67 -13.16 -8.06
C THR A 2 -7.37 -12.73 -7.43
N PHE A 3 -7.47 -12.26 -6.19
CA PHE A 3 -6.32 -12.06 -5.32
C PHE A 3 -6.14 -13.31 -4.47
N GLY A 4 -4.90 -13.65 -4.15
CA GLY A 4 -4.59 -14.73 -3.21
C GLY A 4 -3.60 -14.24 -2.18
N MET A 5 -3.73 -14.75 -0.97
CA MET A 5 -2.86 -14.46 0.16
C MET A 5 -2.18 -15.76 0.57
N HIS A 6 -0.85 -15.79 0.53
CA HIS A 6 -0.06 -16.98 0.80
C HIS A 6 0.96 -16.68 1.89
N PRO A 7 0.91 -17.37 3.04
CA PRO A 7 1.96 -17.25 4.02
C PRO A 7 3.27 -17.82 3.44
N ARG A 8 4.39 -17.19 3.78
CA ARG A 8 5.69 -17.74 3.42
C ARG A 8 5.97 -18.98 4.26
N ARG A 9 6.21 -20.10 3.58
CA ARG A 9 6.50 -21.41 4.19
C ARG A 9 8.00 -21.69 4.22
N TRP A 10 8.72 -21.21 3.21
CA TRP A 10 10.09 -21.62 2.97
C TRP A 10 11.06 -20.44 2.85
N ASN A 11 12.27 -20.65 3.35
CA ASN A 11 13.38 -19.73 3.12
C ASN A 11 13.94 -19.94 1.70
N VAL A 12 14.13 -18.85 0.99
CA VAL A 12 14.82 -18.83 -0.31
C VAL A 12 16.26 -18.45 0.00
N SER A 13 17.19 -19.35 -0.29
CA SER A 13 18.61 -19.13 -0.02
C SER A 13 19.26 -18.28 -1.10
N ILE A 14 20.43 -17.72 -0.82
CA ILE A 14 21.23 -17.04 -1.84
C ILE A 14 21.62 -17.97 -2.99
N PHE A 15 21.80 -19.27 -2.72
CA PHE A 15 22.09 -20.25 -3.75
C PHE A 15 20.90 -20.48 -4.68
N ASP A 16 19.67 -20.48 -4.16
CA ASP A 16 18.47 -20.55 -5.00
C ASP A 16 18.40 -19.38 -5.97
N LEU A 17 18.71 -18.16 -5.48
CA LEU A 17 18.74 -16.95 -6.30
C LEU A 17 19.85 -17.00 -7.36
N TYR A 18 21.05 -17.47 -7.00
CA TYR A 18 22.11 -17.64 -7.99
C TYR A 18 21.82 -18.76 -8.99
N SER A 19 21.06 -19.80 -8.64
CA SER A 19 20.60 -20.79 -9.62
C SER A 19 19.68 -20.15 -10.66
N LEU A 20 18.77 -19.26 -10.25
CA LEU A 20 17.96 -18.49 -11.19
C LEU A 20 18.86 -17.65 -12.12
N ALA A 21 19.83 -16.94 -11.56
CA ALA A 21 20.76 -16.13 -12.34
C ALA A 21 21.60 -16.98 -13.32
N ALA A 22 22.13 -18.11 -12.87
CA ALA A 22 22.97 -19.01 -13.67
C ALA A 22 22.22 -19.63 -14.85
N GLU A 23 20.93 -19.91 -14.69
CA GLU A 23 20.05 -20.43 -15.74
C GLU A 23 19.36 -19.30 -16.54
N ASN A 24 19.87 -18.07 -16.45
CA ASN A 24 19.42 -16.89 -17.21
C ASN A 24 17.93 -16.53 -17.05
N HIS A 25 17.39 -16.76 -15.86
CA HIS A 25 16.06 -16.27 -15.51
C HIS A 25 16.02 -14.73 -15.55
N PRO A 26 14.95 -14.11 -16.07
CA PRO A 26 14.85 -12.65 -16.20
C PRO A 26 14.48 -11.98 -14.87
N THR A 27 15.37 -12.08 -13.88
CA THR A 27 15.27 -11.35 -12.62
C THR A 27 15.91 -9.97 -12.79
N ARG A 28 15.10 -8.90 -12.77
CA ARG A 28 15.53 -7.51 -13.03
C ARG A 28 16.14 -6.85 -11.78
N MET A 29 16.75 -7.66 -10.92
CA MET A 29 17.42 -7.30 -9.68
C MET A 29 18.49 -8.34 -9.36
N THR A 30 19.50 -7.95 -8.59
CA THR A 30 20.58 -8.86 -8.21
C THR A 30 20.13 -9.80 -7.08
N ALA A 31 20.78 -10.97 -7.02
CA ALA A 31 20.53 -11.96 -5.98
C ALA A 31 20.80 -11.41 -4.57
N GLU A 32 21.83 -10.57 -4.43
CA GLU A 32 22.23 -9.95 -3.17
C GLU A 32 21.16 -8.97 -2.68
N LEU A 33 20.58 -8.17 -3.58
CA LEU A 33 19.52 -7.24 -3.21
C LEU A 33 18.26 -7.98 -2.76
N MET A 34 17.87 -9.05 -3.47
CA MET A 34 16.76 -9.92 -3.04
C MET A 34 17.04 -10.53 -1.67
N GLN A 35 18.27 -10.99 -1.41
CA GLN A 35 18.67 -11.57 -0.14
C GLN A 35 18.54 -10.61 1.04
N ILE A 36 18.72 -9.29 0.84
CA ILE A 36 18.54 -8.29 1.90
C ILE A 36 17.05 -8.20 2.31
N PHE A 37 16.13 -8.23 1.35
CA PHE A 37 14.70 -8.08 1.63
C PHE A 37 14.04 -9.36 2.12
N LEU A 38 14.43 -10.51 1.55
CA LEU A 38 13.78 -11.79 1.78
C LEU A 38 13.58 -12.09 3.27
N PRO A 39 14.55 -11.96 4.20
CA PRO A 39 14.35 -12.31 5.61
C PRO A 39 13.14 -11.64 6.30
N ASN A 40 12.71 -10.46 5.80
CA ASN A 40 11.59 -9.70 6.36
C ASN A 40 10.27 -9.92 5.59
N VAL A 41 10.27 -10.73 4.53
CA VAL A 41 9.06 -11.08 3.77
C VAL A 41 8.41 -12.30 4.42
N ASN A 42 7.22 -12.11 4.99
CA ASN A 42 6.43 -13.15 5.66
C ASN A 42 5.12 -13.50 4.92
N LEU A 43 4.71 -12.68 3.95
CA LEU A 43 3.46 -12.84 3.20
C LEU A 43 3.69 -12.57 1.71
N GLU A 44 3.03 -13.37 0.87
CA GLU A 44 2.98 -13.20 -0.57
C GLU A 44 1.53 -12.91 -1.00
N ILE A 45 1.36 -11.94 -1.90
CA ILE A 45 0.08 -11.65 -2.53
C ILE A 45 0.17 -12.04 -4.00
N SER A 46 -0.69 -12.97 -4.43
CA SER A 46 -0.84 -13.31 -5.84
C SER A 46 -1.93 -12.44 -6.48
N VAL A 47 -1.65 -11.90 -7.65
CA VAL A 47 -2.58 -11.07 -8.43
C VAL A 47 -2.74 -11.68 -9.81
N ASP A 48 -3.97 -12.03 -10.19
CA ASP A 48 -4.28 -12.42 -11.57
C ASP A 48 -4.37 -11.16 -12.46
N ALA A 49 -3.38 -11.01 -13.34
CA ALA A 49 -3.22 -9.85 -14.22
C ALA A 49 -2.54 -10.23 -15.54
N ALA A 50 -2.85 -9.50 -16.61
CA ALA A 50 -2.30 -9.76 -17.95
C ALA A 50 -0.79 -9.46 -18.06
N ASP A 51 -0.30 -8.47 -17.31
CA ASP A 51 1.10 -8.08 -17.28
C ASP A 51 1.51 -7.51 -15.92
N HIS A 52 2.81 -7.25 -15.75
CA HIS A 52 3.38 -6.71 -14.52
C HIS A 52 2.86 -5.30 -14.18
N ALA A 53 2.59 -4.44 -15.17
CA ALA A 53 2.13 -3.09 -14.92
C ALA A 53 0.72 -3.08 -14.33
N GLU A 54 -0.16 -3.92 -14.88
CA GLU A 54 -1.50 -4.15 -14.35
C GLU A 54 -1.44 -4.81 -12.97
N ALA A 55 -0.59 -5.83 -12.79
CA ALA A 55 -0.41 -6.48 -11.49
C ALA A 55 0.00 -5.49 -10.40
N LYS A 56 0.97 -4.60 -10.70
CA LYS A 56 1.41 -3.53 -9.80
C LYS A 56 0.28 -2.56 -9.47
N ARG A 57 -0.47 -2.12 -10.47
CA ARG A 57 -1.60 -1.20 -10.27
C ARG A 57 -2.66 -1.81 -9.37
N LEU A 58 -3.00 -3.08 -9.58
CA LEU A 58 -3.98 -3.80 -8.77
C LEU A 58 -3.50 -4.04 -7.35
N LEU A 59 -2.22 -4.39 -7.17
CA LEU A 59 -1.60 -4.51 -5.86
C LEU A 59 -1.63 -3.17 -5.11
N ASP A 60 -1.32 -2.05 -5.76
CA ASP A 60 -1.37 -0.73 -5.10
C ASP A 60 -2.79 -0.39 -4.62
N ILE A 61 -3.83 -0.75 -5.39
CA ILE A 61 -5.22 -0.57 -4.97
C ILE A 61 -5.52 -1.46 -3.76
N LEU A 62 -5.22 -2.76 -3.86
CA LEU A 62 -5.46 -3.71 -2.77
C LEU A 62 -4.74 -3.29 -1.49
N LYS A 63 -3.48 -2.89 -1.58
CA LYS A 63 -2.65 -2.41 -0.47
C LYS A 63 -3.32 -1.24 0.25
N VAL A 64 -3.85 -0.28 -0.50
CA VAL A 64 -4.64 0.81 0.09
C VAL A 64 -5.89 0.26 0.79
N MET A 65 -6.66 -0.61 0.15
CA MET A 65 -7.87 -1.20 0.77
C MET A 65 -7.55 -1.97 2.05
N ILE A 66 -6.40 -2.65 2.11
CA ILE A 66 -5.89 -3.32 3.31
C ILE A 66 -5.64 -2.30 4.44
N TYR A 67 -5.03 -1.15 4.13
CA TYR A 67 -4.83 -0.07 5.12
C TYR A 67 -6.15 0.49 5.65
N LEU A 68 -7.17 0.59 4.79
CA LEU A 68 -8.50 1.01 5.22
C LEU A 68 -9.17 -0.01 6.14
N ASN A 69 -8.63 -1.23 6.26
CA ASN A 69 -9.08 -2.24 7.23
C ASN A 69 -8.22 -2.26 8.50
N GLY A 70 -7.42 -1.21 8.74
CA GLY A 70 -6.65 -1.08 9.97
C GLY A 70 -5.36 -1.90 9.97
N VAL A 71 -4.83 -2.26 8.81
CA VAL A 71 -3.49 -2.88 8.72
C VAL A 71 -2.43 -1.78 8.60
N GLN A 72 -1.32 -1.98 9.30
CA GLN A 72 -0.16 -1.10 9.26
C GLN A 72 0.40 -0.96 7.83
N PRO A 73 1.00 0.19 7.48
CA PRO A 73 1.75 0.30 6.25
C PRO A 73 2.82 -0.77 6.08
N THR A 74 2.94 -1.30 4.87
CA THR A 74 3.89 -2.36 4.51
C THR A 74 4.65 -2.04 3.23
N ILE A 75 5.70 -2.81 2.98
CA ILE A 75 6.47 -2.79 1.73
C ILE A 75 6.23 -4.05 0.92
N THR A 76 6.21 -3.88 -0.40
CA THR A 76 6.31 -4.98 -1.35
C THR A 76 7.58 -4.76 -2.17
N PRO A 77 8.74 -5.30 -1.72
CA PRO A 77 10.04 -4.92 -2.27
C PRO A 77 10.19 -5.35 -3.74
N PHE A 78 9.60 -6.47 -4.11
CA PHE A 78 9.64 -7.00 -5.45
C PHE A 78 8.44 -7.89 -5.75
N ALA A 79 8.22 -8.13 -7.05
CA ALA A 79 7.24 -9.08 -7.55
C ALA A 79 7.94 -10.21 -8.31
N THR A 80 7.35 -11.39 -8.29
CA THR A 80 7.81 -12.56 -9.04
C THR A 80 6.64 -13.21 -9.77
N SER A 81 6.94 -13.87 -10.88
CA SER A 81 5.97 -14.66 -11.66
C SER A 81 5.52 -15.96 -10.97
N HIS A 82 6.30 -16.42 -9.99
CA HIS A 82 6.07 -17.65 -9.22
C HIS A 82 6.16 -17.32 -7.73
N SER A 83 5.52 -18.13 -6.88
CA SER A 83 5.63 -17.95 -5.43
C SER A 83 7.07 -18.22 -4.96
N LEU A 84 7.52 -17.49 -3.94
CA LEU A 84 8.76 -17.79 -3.21
C LEU A 84 8.75 -19.23 -2.70
N ASN A 85 7.58 -19.73 -2.29
CA ASN A 85 7.42 -21.11 -1.85
C ASN A 85 7.70 -22.12 -2.96
N ASP A 86 7.38 -21.79 -4.21
CA ASP A 86 7.52 -22.72 -5.33
C ASP A 86 8.98 -22.88 -5.75
N TYR A 87 9.77 -21.81 -5.72
CA TYR A 87 11.19 -21.84 -6.12
C TYR A 87 12.17 -21.86 -4.95
N ALA A 88 11.71 -21.90 -3.70
CA ALA A 88 12.59 -22.21 -2.57
C ALA A 88 13.19 -23.63 -2.75
N GLY A 89 14.50 -23.75 -2.58
CA GLY A 89 15.22 -25.02 -2.78
C GLY A 89 15.45 -25.41 -4.25
N ILE A 90 15.19 -24.52 -5.21
CA ILE A 90 15.36 -24.79 -6.65
C ILE A 90 16.78 -25.25 -7.02
N ASN A 91 17.79 -24.76 -6.31
CA ASN A 91 19.17 -25.20 -6.50
C ASN A 91 19.33 -26.69 -6.17
N SER A 92 18.76 -27.10 -5.03
CA SER A 92 18.90 -28.47 -4.52
C SER A 92 18.04 -29.47 -5.29
N ARG A 93 16.85 -29.07 -5.78
CA ARG A 93 15.98 -29.95 -6.57
C ARG A 93 16.59 -30.43 -7.89
N SER A 94 17.56 -29.67 -8.42
CA SER A 94 18.24 -30.03 -9.67
C SER A 94 19.24 -31.20 -9.51
N SER A 95 19.45 -31.70 -8.29
CA SER A 95 20.30 -32.86 -7.99
C SER A 95 19.55 -33.87 -7.11
N SER A 96 19.49 -35.14 -7.51
CA SER A 96 18.81 -36.19 -6.72
C SER A 96 19.35 -36.29 -5.28
N GLN A 97 20.67 -36.23 -5.12
CA GLN A 97 21.33 -36.31 -3.81
C GLN A 97 21.03 -35.10 -2.90
N LEU A 98 20.88 -33.90 -3.49
CA LEU A 98 20.56 -32.70 -2.72
C LEU A 98 19.06 -32.59 -2.45
N CYS A 99 18.22 -33.05 -3.39
CA CYS A 99 16.78 -33.10 -3.25
C CYS A 99 16.36 -33.95 -2.05
N GLU A 100 16.99 -35.09 -1.82
CA GLU A 100 16.73 -35.93 -0.64
C GLU A 100 16.98 -35.22 0.70
N LYS A 101 17.85 -34.20 0.72
CA LYS A 101 18.15 -33.40 1.93
C LYS A 101 17.12 -32.29 2.18
N LEU A 102 16.26 -31.99 1.22
CA LEU A 102 15.20 -30.99 1.40
C LEU A 102 14.07 -31.53 2.28
N PRO A 103 13.35 -30.66 3.01
CA PRO A 103 12.08 -31.00 3.65
C PRO A 103 11.10 -31.59 2.63
N GLU A 104 10.25 -32.54 3.06
CA GLU A 104 9.34 -33.29 2.18
C GLU A 104 8.52 -32.37 1.24
N GLY A 105 7.92 -31.31 1.78
CA GLY A 105 7.12 -30.35 1.02
C GLY A 105 7.90 -29.42 0.06
N MET A 106 9.24 -29.50 0.05
CA MET A 106 10.12 -28.74 -0.85
C MET A 106 10.79 -29.62 -1.91
N ARG A 107 10.70 -30.96 -1.78
CA ARG A 107 11.29 -31.91 -2.74
C ARG A 107 10.62 -31.86 -4.11
N SER A 108 9.34 -31.51 -4.14
CA SER A 108 8.58 -31.21 -5.35
C SER A 108 8.48 -29.71 -5.59
N GLY A 109 8.25 -29.31 -6.83
CA GLY A 109 8.09 -27.91 -7.23
C GLY A 109 8.79 -27.66 -8.56
N ILE A 110 8.97 -26.39 -8.91
CA ILE A 110 9.68 -26.01 -10.13
C ILE A 110 11.19 -26.23 -10.01
N THR A 111 11.83 -26.53 -11.13
CA THR A 111 13.29 -26.57 -11.25
C THR A 111 13.78 -25.40 -12.10
N ALA A 112 15.07 -25.10 -12.04
CA ALA A 112 15.64 -23.99 -12.80
C ALA A 112 15.63 -24.24 -14.33
N LYS A 113 15.36 -25.48 -14.76
CA LYS A 113 15.36 -25.87 -16.18
C LYS A 113 13.97 -26.01 -16.79
N ASP A 114 12.97 -26.36 -15.98
CA ASP A 114 11.60 -26.61 -16.47
C ASP A 114 10.69 -25.38 -16.42
N SER A 115 11.12 -24.32 -15.74
CA SER A 115 10.29 -23.15 -15.46
C SER A 115 11.07 -21.86 -15.68
N ARG A 116 10.35 -20.79 -16.01
CA ARG A 116 10.93 -19.46 -16.24
C ARG A 116 10.43 -18.47 -15.20
N VAL A 117 11.16 -18.37 -14.11
CA VAL A 117 10.92 -17.38 -13.05
C VAL A 117 11.37 -15.99 -13.49
N GLU A 118 10.43 -15.06 -13.66
CA GLU A 118 10.70 -13.63 -13.80
C GLU A 118 10.56 -12.88 -12.46
N GLY A 119 11.32 -11.80 -12.29
CA GLY A 119 11.27 -10.94 -11.10
C GLY A 119 11.47 -9.44 -11.41
N TRP A 120 10.78 -8.58 -10.67
CA TRP A 120 10.75 -7.13 -10.89
C TRP A 120 10.91 -6.33 -9.59
N PRO A 121 11.74 -5.27 -9.56
CA PRO A 121 11.83 -4.37 -8.41
C PRO A 121 10.55 -3.56 -8.27
N ASN A 122 10.14 -3.31 -7.03
CA ASN A 122 8.98 -2.48 -6.75
C ASN A 122 9.26 -1.41 -5.69
N GLU A 123 9.28 -1.74 -4.41
CA GLU A 123 9.48 -0.80 -3.30
C GLU A 123 10.77 -1.09 -2.55
N LEU A 124 11.90 -0.74 -3.16
CA LEU A 124 13.24 -0.98 -2.62
C LEU A 124 13.61 0.03 -1.51
N VAL A 125 12.77 0.12 -0.48
CA VAL A 125 12.94 1.00 0.68
C VAL A 125 13.17 0.17 1.95
N PHE A 126 14.05 0.65 2.82
CA PHE A 126 14.44 -0.05 4.05
C PHE A 126 13.71 0.45 5.31
N SER A 127 12.86 1.46 5.16
CA SER A 127 12.07 2.03 6.23
C SER A 127 10.64 2.27 5.76
N VAL A 128 9.72 2.18 6.73
CA VAL A 128 8.29 2.45 6.54
C VAL A 128 7.82 3.26 7.73
N LEU A 129 7.18 4.39 7.47
CA LEU A 129 6.49 5.15 8.51
C LEU A 129 5.25 4.37 8.96
N ARG A 130 5.07 4.23 10.27
CA ARG A 130 4.05 3.38 10.87
C ARG A 130 3.02 4.21 11.62
N GLY A 131 1.78 3.74 11.60
CA GLY A 131 0.68 4.32 12.38
C GLY A 131 0.73 3.93 13.84
N ASN A 132 -0.22 4.45 14.63
CA ASN A 132 -0.39 4.08 16.03
C ASN A 132 -0.67 2.57 16.15
N SER A 133 0.15 1.83 16.90
CA SER A 133 0.01 0.39 17.11
C SER A 133 -1.27 -0.02 17.84
N GLU A 134 -1.93 0.91 18.53
CA GLU A 134 -3.24 0.66 19.15
C GLU A 134 -4.39 0.64 18.13
N LEU A 135 -4.21 1.31 17.00
CA LEU A 135 -5.25 1.46 15.96
C LEU A 135 -4.98 0.60 14.73
N TYR A 136 -3.73 0.19 14.50
CA TYR A 136 -3.32 -0.52 13.30
C TYR A 136 -2.57 -1.82 13.63
N SER A 137 -3.04 -2.91 13.02
CA SER A 137 -2.51 -4.28 13.16
C SER A 137 -1.32 -4.57 12.24
N ASN A 138 -0.39 -5.42 12.70
CA ASN A 138 0.69 -5.97 11.88
C ASN A 138 0.29 -7.22 11.11
N GLU A 139 -0.89 -7.72 11.38
CA GLU A 139 -1.42 -8.95 10.83
C GLU A 139 -2.61 -8.61 9.92
N ILE A 140 -2.74 -9.40 8.87
CA ILE A 140 -3.89 -9.39 7.98
C ILE A 140 -4.60 -10.72 8.12
N ASP A 141 -5.82 -10.68 8.64
CA ASP A 141 -6.68 -11.86 8.70
C ASP A 141 -7.46 -12.04 7.39
N ALA A 142 -8.14 -13.18 7.28
CA ALA A 142 -8.90 -13.54 6.08
C ALA A 142 -10.10 -12.61 5.82
N ASP A 143 -10.71 -12.06 6.86
CA ASP A 143 -11.89 -11.19 6.74
C ASP A 143 -11.47 -9.82 6.21
N ALA A 144 -10.43 -9.22 6.79
CA ALA A 144 -9.82 -7.97 6.34
C ALA A 144 -9.30 -8.09 4.90
N PHE A 145 -8.68 -9.22 4.55
CA PHE A 145 -8.26 -9.47 3.17
C PHE A 145 -9.46 -9.56 2.22
N THR A 146 -10.50 -10.31 2.59
CA THR A 146 -11.72 -10.46 1.77
C THR A 146 -12.39 -9.11 1.54
N GLN A 147 -12.63 -8.34 2.60
CA GLN A 147 -13.21 -6.99 2.50
C GLN A 147 -12.36 -6.06 1.63
N ALA A 148 -11.03 -6.12 1.77
CA ALA A 148 -10.13 -5.33 0.93
C ALA A 148 -10.27 -5.71 -0.55
N THR A 149 -10.34 -7.00 -0.87
CA THR A 149 -10.49 -7.47 -2.26
C THR A 149 -11.82 -7.07 -2.90
N GLU A 150 -12.92 -7.07 -2.13
CA GLU A 150 -14.22 -6.57 -2.58
C GLU A 150 -14.15 -5.06 -2.86
N ALA A 151 -13.54 -4.30 -1.95
CA ALA A 151 -13.36 -2.86 -2.08
C ALA A 151 -12.49 -2.46 -3.29
N VAL A 152 -11.55 -3.31 -3.73
CA VAL A 152 -10.79 -3.07 -4.98
C VAL A 152 -11.73 -2.88 -6.17
N THR A 153 -12.79 -3.70 -6.26
CA THR A 153 -13.73 -3.64 -7.40
C THR A 153 -14.50 -2.33 -7.39
N VAL A 154 -14.95 -1.88 -6.22
CA VAL A 154 -15.63 -0.60 -6.05
C VAL A 154 -14.69 0.56 -6.38
N TRP A 155 -13.49 0.58 -5.81
CA TRP A 155 -12.52 1.65 -6.04
C TRP A 155 -12.13 1.81 -7.51
N ARG A 156 -12.00 0.70 -8.25
CA ARG A 156 -11.72 0.77 -9.70
C ARG A 156 -12.83 1.45 -10.49
N LYS A 157 -14.10 1.25 -10.12
CA LYS A 157 -15.23 1.96 -10.73
C LYS A 157 -15.12 3.46 -10.43
N ILE A 158 -14.81 3.80 -9.18
CA ILE A 158 -14.58 5.20 -8.75
C ILE A 158 -13.44 5.83 -9.55
N GLU A 159 -12.28 5.18 -9.69
CA GLU A 159 -11.15 5.73 -10.47
C GLU A 159 -11.47 5.92 -11.96
N THR A 160 -12.30 5.03 -12.52
CA THR A 160 -12.74 5.14 -13.92
C THR A 160 -13.64 6.36 -14.13
N GLN A 161 -14.53 6.63 -13.18
CA GLN A 161 -15.46 7.76 -13.24
C GLN A 161 -14.81 9.09 -12.80
N TYR A 162 -13.93 9.02 -11.80
CA TYR A 162 -13.29 10.16 -11.15
C TYR A 162 -11.78 9.96 -11.16
N GLY A 163 -11.12 10.37 -12.25
CA GLY A 163 -9.66 10.20 -12.39
C GLY A 163 -8.82 10.80 -11.24
N LYS A 164 -9.36 11.78 -10.51
CA LYS A 164 -8.72 12.34 -9.31
C LYS A 164 -8.60 11.35 -8.14
N ALA A 165 -9.45 10.32 -8.08
CA ALA A 165 -9.40 9.29 -7.03
C ALA A 165 -8.04 8.59 -6.98
N SER A 166 -7.41 8.38 -8.14
CA SER A 166 -6.09 7.74 -8.20
C SER A 166 -5.00 8.54 -7.51
N ILE A 167 -5.17 9.85 -7.36
CA ILE A 167 -4.23 10.73 -6.65
C ILE A 167 -4.25 10.43 -5.16
N LEU A 168 -5.44 10.30 -4.56
CA LEU A 168 -5.60 9.95 -3.14
C LEU A 168 -5.06 8.55 -2.85
N ARG A 169 -5.42 7.58 -3.69
CA ARG A 169 -4.90 6.20 -3.57
C ARG A 169 -3.38 6.19 -3.68
N ALA A 170 -2.80 6.83 -4.69
CA ALA A 170 -1.36 6.88 -4.87
C ALA A 170 -0.66 7.55 -3.68
N ALA A 171 -1.27 8.59 -3.11
CA ALA A 171 -0.76 9.24 -1.91
C ALA A 171 -0.77 8.32 -0.70
N LEU A 172 -1.86 7.58 -0.47
CA LEU A 172 -1.95 6.67 0.68
C LEU A 172 -0.98 5.48 0.53
N ALA A 173 -0.77 4.98 -0.69
CA ALA A 173 0.19 3.92 -0.95
C ALA A 173 1.65 4.35 -0.72
N LYS A 174 1.99 5.61 -1.05
CA LYS A 174 3.38 6.12 -1.07
C LYS A 174 3.78 6.92 0.16
N ALA A 175 2.84 7.57 0.85
CA ALA A 175 3.13 8.38 2.03
C ALA A 175 4.00 7.64 3.07
N PRO A 176 3.76 6.35 3.38
CA PRO A 176 4.57 5.62 4.36
C PRO A 176 5.99 5.33 3.90
N LEU A 177 6.26 5.41 2.60
CA LEU A 177 7.56 5.09 1.98
C LEU A 177 8.45 6.33 1.82
N MET A 178 7.96 7.50 2.25
CA MET A 178 8.73 8.73 2.21
C MET A 178 9.87 8.70 3.22
N PRO A 179 11.01 9.37 2.91
CA PRO A 179 12.21 9.31 3.76
C PRO A 179 11.99 9.89 5.15
N ASP A 180 11.06 10.85 5.29
CA ASP A 180 10.76 11.52 6.53
C ASP A 180 9.27 11.91 6.63
N ARG A 181 8.83 12.19 7.86
CA ARG A 181 7.44 12.53 8.16
C ARG A 181 7.00 13.85 7.56
N SER A 182 7.87 14.85 7.49
CA SER A 182 7.55 16.16 6.92
C SER A 182 7.20 16.01 5.44
N SER A 183 8.06 15.32 4.68
CA SER A 183 7.83 15.00 3.26
C SER A 183 6.54 14.20 3.06
N SER A 184 6.28 13.23 3.95
CA SER A 184 5.06 12.43 3.93
C SER A 184 3.79 13.26 4.18
N ILE A 185 3.79 14.14 5.19
CA ILE A 185 2.67 15.04 5.50
C ILE A 185 2.40 15.97 4.31
N LEU A 186 3.44 16.56 3.73
CA LEU A 186 3.29 17.41 2.53
C LEU A 186 2.69 16.62 1.36
N HIS A 187 3.12 15.38 1.14
CA HIS A 187 2.60 14.52 0.07
C HIS A 187 1.11 14.20 0.26
N ILE A 188 0.71 13.85 1.48
CA ILE A 188 -0.70 13.61 1.84
C ILE A 188 -1.54 14.86 1.55
N TRP A 189 -1.10 16.01 2.05
CA TRP A 189 -1.85 17.26 1.87
C TRP A 189 -1.90 17.73 0.42
N GLN A 190 -0.83 17.53 -0.35
CA GLN A 190 -0.86 17.82 -1.79
C GLN A 190 -1.97 17.02 -2.50
N ALA A 191 -2.16 15.75 -2.12
CA ALA A 191 -3.22 14.93 -2.70
C ALA A 191 -4.61 15.43 -2.29
N LEU A 192 -4.82 15.71 -1.00
CA LEU A 192 -6.09 16.27 -0.49
C LEU A 192 -6.41 17.61 -1.16
N GLU A 193 -5.44 18.51 -1.26
CA GLU A 193 -5.59 19.82 -1.92
C GLU A 193 -5.85 19.68 -3.42
N THR A 194 -5.27 18.69 -4.10
CA THR A 194 -5.53 18.47 -5.53
C THR A 194 -6.96 18.01 -5.80
N VAL A 195 -7.52 17.21 -4.89
CA VAL A 195 -8.89 16.72 -5.03
C VAL A 195 -9.91 17.78 -4.58
N PHE A 196 -9.70 18.38 -3.42
CA PHE A 196 -10.70 19.21 -2.73
C PHE A 196 -10.35 20.70 -2.64
N GLY A 197 -9.10 21.09 -2.87
CA GLY A 197 -8.64 22.46 -2.64
C GLY A 197 -8.92 23.41 -3.81
N LYS A 198 -9.67 24.48 -3.55
CA LYS A 198 -9.76 25.69 -4.41
C LYS A 198 -9.96 26.96 -3.59
N GLY A 199 -9.27 28.04 -3.97
CA GLY A 199 -9.61 29.42 -3.58
C GLY A 199 -8.96 29.99 -2.30
N PRO A 200 -9.34 31.21 -1.89
CA PRO A 200 -8.88 31.85 -0.64
C PRO A 200 -9.41 31.11 0.60
N GLU A 201 -8.75 31.31 1.75
CA GLU A 201 -9.11 30.67 3.04
C GLU A 201 -9.03 29.13 3.05
N LEU A 202 -8.02 28.60 2.36
CA LEU A 202 -7.86 27.17 2.10
C LEU A 202 -7.94 26.30 3.37
N SER A 203 -7.41 26.74 4.51
CA SER A 203 -7.44 25.95 5.75
C SER A 203 -8.85 25.70 6.29
N PHE A 204 -9.70 26.73 6.32
CA PHE A 204 -11.06 26.65 6.85
C PHE A 204 -11.94 25.82 5.92
N ARG A 205 -11.91 26.14 4.61
CA ARG A 205 -12.67 25.42 3.59
C ARG A 205 -12.28 23.95 3.56
N MET A 206 -11.00 23.62 3.49
CA MET A 206 -10.53 22.23 3.50
C MET A 206 -11.00 21.48 4.74
N SER A 207 -10.96 22.12 5.91
CA SER A 207 -11.39 21.47 7.15
C SER A 207 -12.90 21.16 7.16
N ILE A 208 -13.74 22.08 6.66
CA ILE A 208 -15.19 21.85 6.53
C ILE A 208 -15.48 20.81 5.46
N THR A 209 -14.86 20.92 4.28
CA THR A 209 -15.04 19.97 3.18
C THR A 209 -14.71 18.54 3.61
N LEU A 210 -13.58 18.35 4.31
CA LEU A 210 -13.19 17.03 4.82
C LEU A 210 -14.13 16.54 5.92
N ALA A 211 -14.56 17.42 6.82
CA ALA A 211 -15.54 17.06 7.85
C ALA A 211 -16.85 16.57 7.23
N GLU A 212 -17.36 17.25 6.20
CA GLU A 212 -18.63 16.86 5.58
C GLU A 212 -18.49 15.62 4.69
N LEU A 213 -17.37 15.50 3.98
CA LEU A 213 -17.02 14.28 3.26
C LEU A 213 -17.05 13.07 4.20
N CYS A 214 -16.30 13.14 5.31
CA CYS A 214 -16.10 12.05 6.25
C CYS A 214 -17.27 11.81 7.20
N GLY A 215 -18.25 12.72 7.25
CA GLY A 215 -19.38 12.64 8.18
C GLY A 215 -20.22 11.34 8.17
N PRO A 216 -20.25 10.51 7.11
CA PRO A 216 -20.85 9.17 7.15
C PRO A 216 -20.01 8.10 7.87
N VAL A 217 -18.69 8.30 8.00
CA VAL A 217 -17.75 7.30 8.55
C VAL A 217 -17.01 7.78 9.80
N ALA A 218 -17.09 9.06 10.14
CA ALA A 218 -16.42 9.67 11.28
C ALA A 218 -17.21 10.88 11.82
N SER A 219 -16.88 11.30 13.05
CA SER A 219 -17.45 12.50 13.67
C SER A 219 -16.99 13.77 12.95
N ARG A 220 -17.94 14.52 12.37
CA ARG A 220 -17.65 15.79 11.66
C ARG A 220 -16.86 16.78 12.52
N ALA A 221 -17.24 16.93 13.78
CA ALA A 221 -16.60 17.88 14.70
C ALA A 221 -15.13 17.49 14.97
N GLU A 222 -14.88 16.20 15.17
CA GLU A 222 -13.53 15.68 15.38
C GLU A 222 -12.70 15.75 14.10
N THR A 223 -13.26 15.35 12.95
CA THR A 223 -12.59 15.47 11.65
C THR A 223 -12.26 16.92 11.33
N TYR A 224 -13.15 17.88 11.59
CA TYR A 224 -12.88 19.31 11.41
C TYR A 224 -11.70 19.77 12.28
N ALA A 225 -11.70 19.44 13.57
CA ALA A 225 -10.61 19.80 14.49
C ALA A 225 -9.28 19.15 14.07
N LYS A 226 -9.32 17.87 13.67
CA LYS A 226 -8.18 17.10 13.17
C LYS A 226 -7.61 17.71 11.89
N ALA A 227 -8.47 18.00 10.91
CA ALA A 227 -8.10 18.63 9.64
C ALA A 227 -7.47 20.00 9.84
N LYS A 228 -8.06 20.84 10.70
CA LYS A 228 -7.52 22.17 11.03
C LYS A 228 -6.13 22.09 11.67
N LYS A 229 -5.94 21.17 12.63
CA LYS A 229 -4.65 20.96 13.29
C LYS A 229 -3.60 20.42 12.31
N SER A 230 -3.96 19.40 11.52
CA SER A 230 -3.05 18.81 10.53
C SER A 230 -2.68 19.79 9.41
N TYR A 231 -3.61 20.66 8.97
CA TYR A 231 -3.30 21.72 8.00
C TYR A 231 -2.33 22.75 8.59
N HIS A 232 -2.46 23.09 9.87
CA HIS A 232 -1.51 23.93 10.57
C HIS A 232 -0.11 23.30 10.61
N ASP A 233 -0.02 21.99 10.91
CA ASP A 233 1.22 21.22 10.85
C ASP A 233 1.87 21.32 9.45
N ARG A 234 1.09 21.05 8.39
CA ARG A 234 1.52 21.21 6.98
C ARG A 234 2.01 22.61 6.67
N SER A 235 1.29 23.65 7.11
CA SER A 235 1.66 25.05 6.87
C SER A 235 3.01 25.38 7.53
N ARG A 236 3.23 24.95 8.77
CA ARG A 236 4.50 25.17 9.47
C ARG A 236 5.66 24.44 8.79
N ILE A 237 5.47 23.20 8.36
CA ILE A 237 6.48 22.43 7.61
C ILE A 237 6.83 23.15 6.30
N THR A 238 5.82 23.59 5.54
CA THR A 238 6.01 24.31 4.26
C THR A 238 6.86 25.58 4.44
N HIS A 239 6.67 26.29 5.55
CA HIS A 239 7.39 27.53 5.87
C HIS A 239 8.69 27.33 6.65
N GLY A 240 9.16 26.09 6.82
CA GLY A 240 10.40 25.79 7.55
C GLY A 240 10.35 26.19 9.03
N LYS A 241 9.15 26.25 9.64
CA LYS A 241 8.95 26.59 11.06
C LYS A 241 8.97 25.36 11.99
N VAL A 242 9.32 24.20 11.43
CA VAL A 242 9.42 22.91 12.10
C VAL A 242 10.66 22.24 11.53
N ASP A 243 11.59 21.89 12.41
CA ASP A 243 12.82 21.19 12.02
C ASP A 243 12.50 19.72 11.67
N PHE A 244 11.64 19.07 12.47
CA PHE A 244 11.20 17.69 12.26
C PHE A 244 9.75 17.50 12.69
N ALA A 245 8.96 16.81 11.85
CA ALA A 245 7.60 16.43 12.22
C ALA A 245 7.58 15.20 13.12
N ASP A 246 6.75 15.21 14.16
CA ASP A 246 6.59 14.11 15.11
C ASP A 246 5.60 13.05 14.63
N ASP A 247 5.53 11.94 15.37
CA ASP A 247 4.66 10.79 15.11
C ASP A 247 3.19 11.19 15.09
N GLU A 248 2.74 12.05 16.01
CA GLU A 248 1.33 12.45 16.10
C GLU A 248 0.90 13.34 14.93
N GLN A 249 1.80 14.23 14.47
CA GLN A 249 1.58 15.07 13.30
C GLN A 249 1.39 14.20 12.05
N TRP A 250 2.21 13.17 11.91
CA TRP A 250 2.12 12.23 10.80
C TRP A 250 0.84 11.38 10.87
N VAL A 251 0.55 10.77 12.03
CA VAL A 251 -0.66 9.96 12.23
C VAL A 251 -1.92 10.78 11.98
N ARG A 252 -1.99 12.04 12.40
CA ARG A 252 -3.13 12.92 12.09
C ARG A 252 -3.36 13.09 10.59
N ALA A 253 -2.29 13.33 9.81
CA ALA A 253 -2.41 13.48 8.37
C ALA A 253 -2.80 12.16 7.69
N TRP A 254 -2.18 11.06 8.13
CA TRP A 254 -2.45 9.71 7.66
C TRP A 254 -3.92 9.32 7.87
N ASP A 255 -4.43 9.47 9.10
CA ASP A 255 -5.81 9.12 9.46
C ASP A 255 -6.83 9.95 8.67
N LEU A 256 -6.55 11.23 8.43
CA LEU A 256 -7.41 12.07 7.58
C LEU A 256 -7.51 11.53 6.15
N LEU A 257 -6.40 11.06 5.58
CA LEU A 257 -6.40 10.47 4.23
C LEU A 257 -7.14 9.13 4.21
N VAL A 258 -6.96 8.29 5.24
CA VAL A 258 -7.70 7.03 5.40
C VAL A 258 -9.20 7.29 5.51
N GLU A 259 -9.62 8.22 6.37
CA GLU A 259 -11.02 8.62 6.55
C GLU A 259 -11.63 9.15 5.25
N ALA A 260 -10.91 10.02 4.54
CA ALA A 260 -11.38 10.58 3.26
C ALA A 260 -11.60 9.49 2.21
N ILE A 261 -10.68 8.53 2.09
CA ILE A 261 -10.81 7.41 1.14
C ILE A 261 -11.95 6.47 1.56
N ARG A 262 -12.09 6.15 2.86
CA ARG A 262 -13.23 5.38 3.38
C ARG A 262 -14.57 6.06 3.08
N ALA A 263 -14.64 7.37 3.23
CA ALA A 263 -15.85 8.14 2.94
C ALA A 263 -16.21 8.13 1.45
N ILE A 264 -15.20 8.25 0.56
CA ILE A 264 -15.39 8.13 -0.89
C ILE A 264 -15.89 6.72 -1.26
N LEU A 265 -15.32 5.66 -0.66
CA LEU A 265 -15.81 4.29 -0.85
C LEU A 265 -17.26 4.14 -0.40
N HIS A 266 -17.60 4.66 0.78
CA HIS A 266 -18.96 4.60 1.30
C HIS A 266 -19.97 5.31 0.39
N ARG A 267 -19.59 6.44 -0.20
CA ARG A 267 -20.42 7.20 -1.15
C ARG A 267 -20.38 6.65 -2.58
N GLU A 268 -19.43 5.75 -2.88
CA GLU A 268 -19.05 5.30 -4.23
C GLU A 268 -18.76 6.45 -5.22
N ALA A 269 -18.41 7.63 -4.72
CA ALA A 269 -18.26 8.84 -5.52
C ALA A 269 -17.32 9.86 -4.85
N ILE A 270 -16.71 10.72 -5.66
CA ILE A 270 -16.07 11.94 -5.18
C ILE A 270 -17.08 13.08 -5.33
N PRO A 271 -17.71 13.55 -4.22
CA PRO A 271 -18.68 14.63 -4.28
C PRO A 271 -18.00 15.94 -4.72
N SER A 272 -18.73 16.77 -5.46
CA SER A 272 -18.28 18.11 -5.76
C SER A 272 -18.35 19.01 -4.51
N GLU A 273 -17.74 20.18 -4.60
CA GLU A 273 -17.81 21.14 -3.51
C GLU A 273 -19.25 21.61 -3.26
N ASP A 274 -20.02 21.82 -4.33
CA ASP A 274 -21.44 22.20 -4.27
C ASP A 274 -22.29 21.09 -3.63
N ASP A 275 -22.00 19.83 -3.93
CA ASP A 275 -22.69 18.69 -3.29
C ASP A 275 -22.46 18.69 -1.79
N LEU A 276 -21.21 18.87 -1.36
CA LEU A 276 -20.85 18.90 0.06
C LEU A 276 -21.44 20.12 0.79
N PHE A 277 -21.50 21.29 0.13
CA PHE A 277 -22.17 22.45 0.69
C PHE A 277 -23.68 22.28 0.78
N SER A 278 -24.31 21.66 -0.23
CA SER A 278 -25.73 21.33 -0.18
C SER A 278 -26.04 20.36 0.97
N ASP A 279 -25.20 19.33 1.16
CA ASP A 279 -25.30 18.39 2.28
C ASP A 279 -25.22 19.12 3.64
N LEU A 280 -24.31 20.10 3.76
CA LEU A 280 -24.14 20.90 4.96
C LEU A 280 -25.37 21.77 5.28
N LEU A 281 -25.98 22.38 4.26
CA LEU A 281 -27.14 23.26 4.42
C LEU A 281 -28.47 22.51 4.61
N SER A 282 -28.52 21.23 4.25
CA SER A 282 -29.74 20.41 4.31
C SER A 282 -30.03 19.83 5.71
N ARG A 283 -29.24 20.22 6.72
CA ARG A 283 -29.26 19.70 8.09
C ARG A 283 -29.67 20.78 9.08
#